data_AF-A0A9W8FQA7-F1
#
_entry.id   AF-A0A9W8FQA7-F1
#
_cell.length_a   1.000
_cell.length_b   1.000
_cell.length_c   1.000
_cell.angle_alpha   90.00
_cell.angle_beta   90.00
_cell.angle_gamma   90.00
#
_symmetry.space_group_name_H-M   'P 1'
#
loop_
_entity.id
_entity.type
_entity.pdbx_description
1 polymer ?
#
loop_
_entity_poly.entity_id
_entity_poly.type
_entity_poly.pdbx_seq_one_letter_code
_entity_poly.pdbx_strand_id
1 'polypeptide(L)'
;MDPNNINDNANANDNVKEDVKDTKPDATSTEHINIKVVSADNSEVMFKIKRSTKLAKLMQAYCVRAGKSADTVRFLVDGERINGESTPDSLGLEDGDAIDAMTEQIGGSRCC
;
A
#
# COMPACT_ATOMS: atom_id res chain seq x y z
N MET A 1 -22.97 30.12 42.47
CA MET A 1 -23.75 28.93 42.07
C MET A 1 -24.13 29.17 40.63
N ASP A 2 -23.40 28.59 39.69
CA ASP A 2 -23.83 28.43 38.28
C ASP A 2 -23.40 27.03 37.81
N PRO A 3 -24.34 26.20 37.30
CA PRO A 3 -24.12 24.83 36.88
C PRO A 3 -23.89 24.70 35.36
N ASN A 4 -23.29 23.56 34.97
CA ASN A 4 -23.44 22.81 33.70
C ASN A 4 -22.15 22.43 32.95
N ASN A 5 -21.71 21.21 33.28
CA ASN A 5 -21.18 20.14 32.44
C ASN A 5 -21.45 20.24 30.92
N ILE A 6 -20.38 20.20 30.11
CA ILE A 6 -20.33 19.42 28.87
C ILE A 6 -18.99 18.66 28.86
N ASN A 7 -19.07 17.36 29.11
CA ASN A 7 -18.09 16.36 28.73
C ASN A 7 -18.35 15.97 27.28
N ASP A 8 -17.53 16.49 26.35
CA ASP A 8 -17.37 15.92 25.02
C ASP A 8 -16.13 15.04 25.01
N ASN A 9 -16.31 13.82 25.51
CA ASN A 9 -15.55 12.67 25.06
C ASN A 9 -15.78 12.52 23.55
N ALA A 10 -14.77 12.85 22.75
CA ALA A 10 -14.58 12.32 21.41
C ALA A 10 -13.15 11.83 21.28
N ASN A 11 -12.98 10.60 21.75
CA ASN A 11 -12.10 9.58 21.19
C ASN A 11 -11.68 9.89 19.73
N ALA A 12 -10.41 10.27 19.54
CA ALA A 12 -9.69 10.12 18.28
C ALA A 12 -8.77 8.90 18.41
N ASN A 13 -9.37 7.72 18.31
CA ASN A 13 -8.70 6.50 17.92
C ASN A 13 -8.48 6.55 16.41
N ASP A 14 -7.28 6.91 15.99
CA ASP A 14 -6.74 6.52 14.70
C ASP A 14 -5.24 6.24 14.88
N ASN A 15 -4.99 5.03 15.40
CA ASN A 15 -4.35 3.96 14.64
C ASN A 15 -2.90 4.27 14.28
N VAL A 16 -2.02 3.94 15.22
CA VAL A 16 -0.89 3.02 15.00
C VAL A 16 -0.51 2.90 13.52
N LYS A 17 0.52 3.64 13.10
CA LYS A 17 1.36 3.16 12.00
C LYS A 17 2.52 2.40 12.64
N GLU A 18 2.22 1.13 12.88
CA GLU A 18 3.14 0.05 13.19
C GLU A 18 4.40 0.14 12.33
N ASP A 19 5.52 0.18 13.04
CA ASP A 19 6.73 -0.58 12.79
C ASP A 19 6.57 -1.78 11.82
N VAL A 20 7.37 -1.82 10.76
CA VAL A 20 8.01 -3.10 10.37
C VAL A 20 9.42 -2.84 9.82
N LYS A 21 10.38 -3.09 10.71
CA LYS A 21 11.79 -3.42 10.46
C LYS A 21 11.92 -4.69 9.61
N ASP A 22 13.00 -4.75 8.81
CA ASP A 22 13.73 -5.96 8.38
C ASP A 22 12.94 -6.98 7.52
N THR A 23 13.45 -7.67 6.50
CA THR A 23 14.78 -8.14 6.14
C THR A 23 14.73 -8.67 4.70
N LYS A 24 15.80 -8.42 3.93
CA LYS A 24 16.25 -9.19 2.76
C LYS A 24 17.00 -10.44 3.29
N PRO A 25 17.30 -11.53 2.55
CA PRO A 25 16.76 -12.11 1.30
C PRO A 25 16.19 -13.54 1.53
N ASP A 26 15.39 -14.08 0.60
CA ASP A 26 15.36 -15.54 0.41
C ASP A 26 15.54 -15.87 -1.06
N ALA A 27 16.76 -16.29 -1.36
CA ALA A 27 17.18 -16.85 -2.63
C ALA A 27 16.77 -18.32 -2.65
N THR A 28 15.59 -18.62 -3.19
CA THR A 28 15.28 -19.94 -3.74
C THR A 28 14.54 -19.74 -5.06
N SER A 29 15.33 -19.66 -6.13
CA SER A 29 14.90 -19.68 -7.52
C SER A 29 14.04 -20.91 -7.78
N THR A 30 12.79 -20.71 -8.17
CA THR A 30 12.09 -21.55 -9.18
C THR A 30 10.75 -20.97 -9.61
N GLU A 31 10.11 -20.06 -8.86
CA GLU A 31 8.84 -19.42 -9.27
C GLU A 31 8.73 -17.95 -8.83
N HIS A 32 9.69 -17.12 -9.24
CA HIS A 32 9.60 -15.66 -9.04
C HIS A 32 8.93 -15.02 -10.26
N ILE A 33 7.92 -14.20 -10.01
CA ILE A 33 7.25 -13.38 -11.03
C ILE A 33 7.75 -11.94 -10.96
N ASN A 34 7.81 -11.31 -12.12
CA ASN A 34 8.14 -9.90 -12.28
C ASN A 34 6.85 -9.08 -12.26
N ILE A 35 6.68 -8.22 -11.25
CA ILE A 35 5.53 -7.32 -11.16
C ILE A 35 6.02 -5.89 -11.25
N LYS A 36 5.34 -5.11 -12.09
CA LYS A 36 5.59 -3.68 -12.25
C LYS A 36 4.54 -2.90 -11.47
N VAL A 37 4.95 -1.87 -10.74
CA VAL A 37 4.04 -0.94 -10.08
C VAL A 37 4.19 0.40 -10.75
N VAL A 38 3.11 0.90 -11.35
CA VAL A 38 3.07 2.20 -12.03
C VAL A 38 2.32 3.17 -11.14
N SER A 39 2.98 4.24 -10.73
CA SER A 39 2.35 5.34 -10.00
C SER A 39 1.71 6.33 -10.95
N ALA A 40 0.66 7.03 -10.50
CA ALA A 40 0.10 8.22 -11.17
C ALA A 40 1.16 9.28 -11.52
N ASP A 41 2.25 9.36 -10.74
CA ASP A 41 3.38 10.27 -10.95
C ASP A 41 4.37 9.79 -12.04
N ASN A 42 3.97 8.83 -12.89
CA ASN A 42 4.86 8.13 -13.85
C ASN A 42 6.07 7.42 -13.18
N SER A 43 5.98 7.17 -11.87
CA SER A 43 7.01 6.43 -11.14
C SER A 43 6.78 4.94 -11.28
N GLU A 44 7.65 4.27 -12.03
CA GLU A 44 7.61 2.83 -12.23
C GLU A 44 8.61 2.13 -11.31
N VAL A 45 8.15 1.14 -10.55
CA VAL A 45 9.01 0.30 -9.71
C VAL A 45 8.75 -1.15 -10.01
N MET A 46 9.81 -1.88 -10.35
CA MET A 46 9.74 -3.30 -10.68
C MET A 46 10.12 -4.12 -9.45
N PHE A 47 9.27 -5.06 -9.07
CA PHE A 47 9.50 -6.00 -7.99
C PHE A 47 9.61 -7.43 -8.52
N LYS A 48 10.51 -8.21 -7.93
CA LYS A 48 10.63 -9.65 -8.15
C LYS A 48 10.16 -10.35 -6.89
N ILE A 49 9.01 -11.03 -6.94
CA ILE A 49 8.39 -11.70 -5.79
C ILE A 49 8.00 -13.13 -6.17
N LYS A 50 7.83 -14.01 -5.19
CA LYS A 50 7.28 -15.36 -5.45
C LYS A 50 5.76 -15.29 -5.52
N ARG A 51 5.12 -16.13 -6.36
CA ARG A 51 3.66 -16.25 -6.49
C ARG A 51 2.92 -16.57 -5.17
N SER A 52 3.59 -17.19 -4.20
CA SER A 52 3.04 -17.44 -2.85
C SER A 52 3.17 -16.26 -1.87
N THR A 53 3.78 -15.14 -2.29
CA THR A 53 4.02 -13.99 -1.40
C THR A 53 2.83 -13.03 -1.44
N LYS A 54 2.42 -12.53 -0.27
CA LYS A 54 1.37 -11.51 -0.15
C LYS A 54 1.81 -10.18 -0.78
N LEU A 55 0.88 -9.48 -1.41
CA LEU A 55 1.10 -8.17 -2.04
C LEU A 55 1.38 -7.05 -1.02
N ALA A 56 1.07 -7.27 0.27
CA ALA A 56 1.35 -6.34 1.36
C ALA A 56 2.82 -5.88 1.41
N LYS A 57 3.78 -6.77 1.12
CA LYS A 57 5.21 -6.39 1.11
C LYS A 57 5.55 -5.43 -0.02
N LEU A 58 4.93 -5.61 -1.19
CA LEU A 58 5.10 -4.71 -2.33
C LEU A 58 4.46 -3.36 -2.01
N MET A 59 3.26 -3.34 -1.44
CA MET A 59 2.59 -2.10 -1.01
C MET A 59 3.42 -1.35 0.02
N GLN A 60 3.94 -2.04 1.05
CA GLN A 60 4.81 -1.43 2.05
C GLN A 60 6.10 -0.89 1.45
N ALA A 61 6.79 -1.68 0.60
CA ALA A 61 8.02 -1.24 -0.05
C ALA A 61 7.79 -0.02 -0.96
N TYR A 62 6.66 0.01 -1.66
CA TYR A 62 6.22 1.15 -2.44
C TYR A 62 5.92 2.36 -1.54
N CYS A 63 5.22 2.18 -0.42
CA CYS A 63 4.92 3.23 0.54
C CYS A 63 6.18 3.86 1.14
N VAL A 64 7.17 3.03 1.50
CA VAL A 64 8.49 3.51 1.98
C VAL A 64 9.22 4.29 0.88
N ARG A 65 9.13 3.85 -0.39
CA ARG A 65 9.78 4.53 -1.52
C ARG A 65 9.11 5.84 -1.90
N ALA A 66 7.78 5.87 -1.89
CA ALA A 66 6.97 7.03 -2.24
C ALA A 66 6.77 8.01 -1.07
N GLY A 67 7.02 7.58 0.17
CA GLY A 67 6.71 8.35 1.38
C GLY A 67 5.21 8.53 1.60
N LYS A 68 4.38 7.66 1.01
CA LYS A 68 2.91 7.72 1.05
C LYS A 68 2.37 6.58 1.94
N SER A 69 1.16 6.74 2.46
CA SER A 69 0.50 5.70 3.26
C SER A 69 -0.23 4.70 2.37
N ALA A 70 -0.16 3.40 2.69
CA ALA A 70 -0.86 2.34 1.96
C ALA A 70 -2.39 2.57 1.93
N ASP A 71 -2.92 3.23 2.95
CA ASP A 71 -4.33 3.58 3.08
C ASP A 71 -4.79 4.67 2.11
N THR A 72 -3.88 5.55 1.68
CA THR A 72 -4.15 6.67 0.77
C THR A 72 -3.88 6.29 -0.70
N VAL A 73 -3.32 5.09 -0.94
CA VAL A 73 -3.01 4.60 -2.26
C VAL A 73 -3.92 3.43 -2.59
N ARG A 74 -4.66 3.57 -3.69
CA ARG A 74 -5.47 2.50 -4.24
C ARG A 74 -4.64 1.75 -5.27
N PHE A 75 -4.49 0.45 -5.05
CA PHE A 75 -3.81 -0.44 -5.98
C PHE A 75 -4.86 -1.15 -6.83
N LEU A 76 -4.69 -1.07 -8.14
CA LEU A 76 -5.55 -1.67 -9.14
C LEU A 76 -4.73 -2.63 -9.99
N VAL A 77 -5.29 -3.81 -10.24
CA VAL A 77 -4.75 -4.83 -11.15
C VAL A 77 -5.84 -5.11 -12.18
N ASP A 78 -5.56 -4.89 -13.47
CA ASP A 78 -6.55 -5.04 -14.55
C ASP A 78 -7.91 -4.35 -14.29
N GLY A 79 -7.90 -3.28 -13.49
CA GLY A 79 -9.10 -2.54 -13.08
C GLY A 79 -9.80 -3.06 -11.82
N GLU A 80 -9.37 -4.17 -11.25
CA GLU A 80 -9.86 -4.69 -9.97
C GLU A 80 -9.07 -4.09 -8.79
N ARG A 81 -9.78 -3.67 -7.75
CA ARG A 81 -9.16 -3.15 -6.53
C ARG A 81 -8.60 -4.32 -5.71
N ILE A 82 -7.30 -4.29 -5.45
CA ILE A 82 -6.63 -5.31 -4.64
C ILE A 82 -6.34 -4.82 -3.22
N ASN A 83 -6.33 -5.76 -2.28
CA ASN A 83 -5.86 -5.54 -0.92
C ASN A 83 -4.51 -6.24 -0.73
N GLY A 84 -3.69 -5.76 0.21
CA GLY A 84 -2.36 -6.34 0.47
C GLY A 84 -2.39 -7.78 0.99
N GLU A 85 -3.54 -8.27 1.43
CA GLU A 85 -3.73 -9.67 1.85
C GLU A 85 -3.91 -10.65 0.69
N SER A 86 -4.27 -10.15 -0.49
CA SER A 86 -4.47 -10.97 -1.68
C SER A 86 -3.14 -11.55 -2.18
N THR A 87 -3.21 -12.75 -2.74
CA THR A 87 -2.09 -13.42 -3.40
C THR A 87 -2.14 -13.16 -4.90
N PRO A 88 -0.97 -13.01 -5.57
CA PRO A 88 -0.93 -12.86 -7.01
C PRO A 88 -1.50 -14.08 -7.74
N ASP A 89 -1.41 -15.27 -7.13
CA ASP A 89 -2.02 -16.51 -7.64
C ASP A 89 -3.56 -16.42 -7.73
N SER A 90 -4.22 -15.84 -6.71
CA SER A 90 -5.68 -15.66 -6.72
C SER A 90 -6.14 -14.56 -7.69
N LEU A 91 -5.24 -13.63 -8.01
CA LEU A 91 -5.49 -12.53 -8.94
C LEU A 91 -5.13 -12.89 -10.38
N GLY A 92 -4.51 -14.07 -10.61
CA GLY A 92 -4.04 -14.46 -11.94
C GLY A 92 -2.87 -13.62 -12.45
N LEU A 93 -2.09 -13.01 -11.56
CA LEU A 93 -0.95 -12.18 -11.93
C LEU A 93 0.17 -13.03 -12.54
N GLU A 94 0.57 -12.67 -13.77
CA GLU A 94 1.63 -13.35 -14.53
C GLU A 94 2.96 -12.57 -14.51
N ASP A 95 3.97 -13.18 -15.12
CA ASP A 95 5.29 -12.58 -15.32
C ASP A 95 5.19 -11.36 -16.26
N GLY A 96 5.45 -10.16 -15.74
CA GLY A 96 5.41 -8.91 -16.50
C GLY A 96 4.15 -8.09 -16.30
N ASP A 97 3.29 -8.50 -15.37
CA ASP A 97 2.06 -7.79 -15.04
C ASP A 97 2.31 -6.40 -14.41
N ALA A 98 1.34 -5.51 -14.52
CA ALA A 98 1.42 -4.13 -14.09
C ALA A 98 0.26 -3.74 -13.15
N ILE A 99 0.63 -3.32 -11.94
CA ILE A 99 -0.27 -2.78 -10.93
C ILE A 99 -0.28 -1.26 -11.04
N ASP A 100 -1.46 -0.67 -11.19
CA ASP A 100 -1.65 0.77 -11.15
C ASP A 100 -1.85 1.23 -9.69
N ALA A 101 -1.00 2.16 -9.26
CA ALA A 101 -1.05 2.77 -7.94
C ALA A 101 -1.58 4.20 -8.08
N MET A 102 -2.88 4.34 -7.84
CA MET A 102 -3.56 5.63 -7.85
C MET A 102 -3.60 6.19 -6.44
N THR A 103 -3.01 7.36 -6.23
CA THR A 103 -3.07 8.01 -4.93
C THR A 103 -4.32 8.86 -4.89
N GLU A 104 -5.19 8.65 -3.90
CA GLU A 104 -6.28 9.59 -3.66
C GLU A 104 -5.64 10.91 -3.24
N GLN A 105 -5.70 11.88 -4.15
CA GLN A 105 -5.27 13.23 -3.85
C GLN A 105 -6.24 13.80 -2.82
N ILE A 106 -5.92 13.65 -1.54
CA ILE A 106 -6.42 14.56 -0.52
C ILE A 106 -5.77 15.91 -0.79
N GLY A 107 -6.47 16.74 -1.56
CA GLY A 107 -6.10 18.11 -1.89
C GLY A 107 -5.92 18.92 -0.61
N GLY A 108 -4.72 18.87 -0.04
CA GLY A 108 -4.31 19.64 1.11
C GLY A 108 -3.82 21.01 0.67
N SER A 109 -4.74 21.97 0.60
CA SER A 109 -4.45 23.39 0.56
C SER A 109 -3.40 23.77 1.61
N ARG A 110 -2.20 24.14 1.18
CA ARG A 110 -1.39 25.16 1.86
C ARG A 110 -1.00 26.22 0.85
N CYS A 111 -2.03 26.96 0.45
CA CYS A 111 -1.87 28.39 0.31
C CYS A 111 -1.88 28.95 1.74
N CYS A 112 -0.77 29.56 2.14
CA CYS A 112 -0.62 30.68 3.09
C CYS A 112 0.88 30.94 3.25
#